data_AF-A0A921N1T8-F1
#
_entry.id   AF-A0A921N1T8-F1
#
_cell.length_a   1.000
_cell.length_b   1.000
_cell.length_c   1.000
_cell.angle_alpha   90.00
_cell.angle_beta   90.00
_cell.angle_gamma   90.00
#
_symmetry.space_group_name_H-M   'P 1'
#
loop_
_entity.id
_entity.type
_entity.pdbx_description
1 polymer ?
#
loop_
_entity_poly.entity_id
_entity_poly.type
_entity_poly.pdbx_seq_one_letter_code
_entity_poly.pdbx_strand_id
1 'polypeptide(L)'
;MNIQINILKFFQSIRNPILNALFLILTISTEAPVIIIMTAIMYWCVNKKYGQKLLFALIPNIVINTGIKEFVKAPRPIGTAGLESLRVSTATGYSFPSGHTQTATTFWTSLIIIFRQKWMYILGSVMILGVGVSRLYLGVHWPIDVICGWIFGIFFTVIFIKIFDIVDKNKNYKLLLLMLMPFIIFIFIVKSESYIKIFGLLVGLVLGYIIEDNFIKFNTIVDYKKQANFSSNVDTNKDYIVKSAYRFILGIFTLLLVYLTLKYIMPENTLFNFIRYLIVSLYAVAGVPALFKIIKLD
;
A
#
# COMPACT_ATOMS: atom_id res chain seq x y z
N MET A 1 15.21 9.08 26.42
CA MET A 1 16.20 8.99 25.31
C MET A 1 17.12 7.77 25.46
N ASN A 2 17.77 7.57 26.62
CA ASN A 2 18.81 6.55 26.82
C ASN A 2 18.40 5.11 26.48
N ILE A 3 17.18 4.70 26.82
CA ILE A 3 16.68 3.34 26.50
C ILE A 3 16.66 3.10 24.99
N GLN A 4 16.19 4.06 24.20
CA GLN A 4 16.10 3.94 22.75
C GLN A 4 17.48 3.82 22.10
N ILE A 5 18.46 4.59 22.60
CA ILE A 5 19.85 4.52 22.14
C ILE A 5 20.45 3.15 22.47
N ASN A 6 20.25 2.64 23.69
CA ASN A 6 20.80 1.35 24.10
C ASN A 6 20.24 0.19 23.26
N ILE A 7 18.94 0.24 22.92
CA ILE A 7 18.33 -0.74 22.02
C ILE A 7 18.99 -0.70 20.63
N LEU A 8 19.22 0.49 20.08
CA LEU A 8 19.88 0.62 18.78
C LEU A 8 21.34 0.17 18.83
N LYS A 9 22.07 0.46 19.92
CA LYS A 9 23.43 -0.04 20.14
C LYS A 9 23.50 -1.56 20.23
N PHE A 10 22.53 -2.19 20.89
CA PHE A 10 22.42 -3.66 20.91
C PHE A 10 22.26 -4.24 19.50
N PHE A 11 21.37 -3.67 18.69
CA PHE A 11 21.22 -4.13 17.32
C PHE A 11 22.47 -3.87 16.46
N GLN A 12 23.17 -2.76 16.71
CA GLN A 12 24.45 -2.46 16.06
C GLN A 12 25.52 -3.49 16.43
N SER A 13 25.60 -3.92 17.70
CA SER A 13 26.63 -4.86 18.15
C SER A 13 26.48 -6.28 17.59
N ILE A 14 25.29 -6.66 17.12
CA ILE A 14 25.06 -7.99 16.51
C ILE A 14 25.18 -7.96 14.97
N ARG A 15 25.60 -6.84 14.37
CA ARG A 15 25.66 -6.72 12.91
C ARG A 15 26.67 -7.65 12.29
N ASN A 16 26.28 -8.32 11.21
CA ASN A 16 27.14 -9.17 10.39
C ASN A 16 26.54 -9.30 8.97
N PRO A 17 27.30 -9.77 7.97
CA PRO A 17 26.82 -9.83 6.59
C PRO A 17 25.52 -10.64 6.38
N ILE A 18 25.33 -11.73 7.11
CA ILE A 18 24.15 -12.60 6.99
C ILE A 18 22.90 -11.88 7.52
N LEU A 19 22.99 -11.33 8.73
CA LEU A 19 21.90 -10.57 9.32
C LEU A 19 21.62 -9.28 8.55
N ASN A 20 22.65 -8.62 8.00
CA ASN A 20 22.48 -7.47 7.11
C ASN A 20 21.62 -7.86 5.90
N ALA A 21 21.96 -8.94 5.20
CA ALA A 21 21.19 -9.41 4.06
C ALA A 21 19.74 -9.74 4.43
N LEU A 22 19.52 -10.46 5.54
CA LEU A 22 18.19 -10.81 6.04
C LEU A 22 17.33 -9.57 6.30
N PHE A 23 17.82 -8.62 7.11
CA PHE A 23 17.06 -7.42 7.46
C PHE A 23 16.90 -6.47 6.27
N LEU A 24 17.82 -6.48 5.31
CA LEU A 24 17.66 -5.76 4.04
C LEU A 24 16.52 -6.34 3.21
N ILE A 25 16.45 -7.67 3.03
CA ILE A 25 15.35 -8.32 2.29
C ILE A 25 14.01 -8.03 2.96
N LEU A 26 13.94 -8.17 4.29
CA LEU A 26 12.73 -7.87 5.05
C LEU A 26 12.28 -6.43 4.81
N THR A 27 13.16 -5.44 4.94
CA THR A 27 12.75 -4.04 4.73
C THR A 27 12.39 -3.74 3.28
N ILE A 28 13.09 -4.32 2.29
CA ILE A 28 12.83 -4.10 0.86
C ILE A 28 11.44 -4.61 0.48
N SER A 29 10.95 -5.68 1.14
CA SER A 29 9.61 -6.23 0.88
C SER A 29 8.45 -5.23 1.10
N THR A 30 8.72 -4.10 1.74
CA THR A 30 7.73 -3.03 1.99
C THR A 30 7.95 -1.77 1.17
N GLU A 31 8.92 -1.76 0.25
CA GLU A 31 9.12 -0.64 -0.65
C GLU A 31 7.96 -0.50 -1.62
N ALA A 32 7.67 0.75 -2.03
CA ALA A 32 6.51 1.06 -2.85
C ALA A 32 6.38 0.20 -4.12
N PRO A 33 7.44 -0.10 -4.90
CA PRO A 33 7.34 -0.98 -6.06
C PRO A 33 6.81 -2.38 -5.72
N VAL A 34 7.27 -2.97 -4.62
CA VAL A 34 6.83 -4.31 -4.18
C VAL A 34 5.35 -4.27 -3.81
N ILE A 35 4.93 -3.27 -3.02
CA ILE A 35 3.54 -3.12 -2.61
C ILE A 35 2.62 -2.86 -3.81
N ILE A 36 3.04 -2.05 -4.79
CA ILE A 36 2.29 -1.81 -6.03
C ILE A 36 2.14 -3.13 -6.82
N ILE A 37 3.21 -3.89 -6.99
CA ILE A 37 3.17 -5.19 -7.68
C ILE A 37 2.23 -6.16 -6.97
N MET A 38 2.35 -6.31 -5.64
CA MET A 38 1.52 -7.24 -4.88
C MET A 38 0.04 -6.84 -4.88
N THR A 39 -0.26 -5.54 -4.77
CA THR A 39 -1.65 -5.04 -4.84
C THR A 39 -2.23 -5.15 -6.25
N ALA A 40 -1.45 -4.89 -7.30
CA ALA A 40 -1.84 -5.09 -8.69
C ALA A 40 -2.14 -6.56 -8.99
N ILE A 41 -1.29 -7.50 -8.55
CA ILE A 41 -1.56 -8.95 -8.66
C ILE A 41 -2.86 -9.30 -7.94
N MET A 42 -3.02 -8.87 -6.69
CA MET A 42 -4.23 -9.19 -5.94
C MET A 42 -5.49 -8.64 -6.62
N TYR A 43 -5.45 -7.39 -7.06
CA TYR A 43 -6.62 -6.67 -7.58
C TYR A 43 -6.97 -7.07 -9.02
N TRP A 44 -5.99 -7.16 -9.91
CA TRP A 44 -6.23 -7.43 -11.34
C TRP A 44 -6.20 -8.92 -11.68
N CYS A 45 -5.49 -9.74 -10.91
CA CYS A 45 -5.15 -11.10 -11.33
C CYS A 45 -5.65 -12.21 -10.41
N VAL A 46 -5.98 -11.93 -9.15
CA VAL A 46 -6.40 -12.96 -8.19
C VAL A 46 -7.86 -12.78 -7.80
N ASN A 47 -8.16 -11.72 -7.05
CA ASN A 47 -9.50 -11.45 -6.57
C ASN A 47 -9.67 -9.95 -6.38
N LYS A 48 -10.48 -9.36 -7.25
CA LYS A 48 -10.82 -7.94 -7.23
C LYS A 48 -11.22 -7.45 -5.83
N LYS A 49 -12.07 -8.18 -5.10
CA LYS A 49 -12.53 -7.78 -3.77
C LYS A 49 -11.40 -7.80 -2.74
N TYR A 50 -10.51 -8.80 -2.82
CA TYR A 50 -9.32 -8.86 -1.96
C TYR A 50 -8.36 -7.71 -2.26
N GLY A 51 -8.17 -7.39 -3.53
CA GLY A 51 -7.39 -6.24 -3.96
C GLY A 51 -7.98 -4.91 -3.48
N GLN A 52 -9.30 -4.74 -3.58
CA GLN A 52 -10.00 -3.56 -3.05
C GLN A 52 -9.81 -3.42 -1.54
N LYS A 53 -10.01 -4.51 -0.76
CA LYS A 53 -9.74 -4.50 0.70
C LYS A 53 -8.31 -4.06 1.01
N LEU A 54 -7.34 -4.61 0.27
CA LEU A 54 -5.93 -4.29 0.46
C LEU A 54 -5.62 -2.83 0.14
N LEU A 55 -6.18 -2.28 -0.96
CA LEU A 55 -6.02 -0.87 -1.33
C LEU A 55 -6.66 0.07 -0.30
N PHE A 56 -7.88 -0.24 0.16
CA PHE A 56 -8.57 0.53 1.20
C PHE A 56 -7.89 0.41 2.56
N ALA A 57 -7.12 -0.64 2.83
CA ALA A 57 -6.28 -0.70 4.02
C ALA A 57 -5.01 0.16 3.86
N LEU A 58 -4.28 0.00 2.75
CA LEU A 58 -2.96 0.59 2.51
C LEU A 58 -2.99 2.09 2.31
N ILE A 59 -3.79 2.58 1.35
CA ILE A 59 -3.71 3.99 0.93
C ILE A 59 -4.07 4.94 2.08
N PRO A 60 -5.20 4.78 2.79
CA PRO A 60 -5.49 5.60 3.97
C PRO A 60 -4.42 5.51 5.06
N ASN A 61 -3.85 4.32 5.34
CA ASN A 61 -2.75 4.17 6.30
C ASN A 61 -1.52 4.97 5.90
N ILE A 62 -1.16 4.97 4.61
CA ILE A 62 -0.01 5.75 4.09
C ILE A 62 -0.29 7.24 4.22
N VAL A 63 -1.53 7.70 3.98
CA VAL A 63 -1.93 9.11 4.19
C VAL A 63 -1.81 9.48 5.67
N ILE A 64 -2.30 8.64 6.59
CA ILE A 64 -2.18 8.87 8.04
C ILE A 64 -0.72 8.91 8.46
N ASN A 65 0.10 7.95 8.03
CA ASN A 65 1.53 7.91 8.34
C ASN A 65 2.24 9.19 7.89
N THR A 66 2.00 9.60 6.65
CA THR A 66 2.57 10.82 6.06
C THR A 66 2.10 12.05 6.85
N GLY A 67 0.82 12.13 7.19
CA GLY A 67 0.28 13.23 7.96
C GLY A 67 0.91 13.34 9.35
N ILE A 68 1.00 12.23 10.09
CA ILE A 68 1.61 12.24 11.42
C ILE A 68 3.10 12.60 11.33
N LYS A 69 3.82 12.10 10.32
CA LYS A 69 5.23 12.47 10.08
C LYS A 69 5.41 13.97 9.90
N GLU A 70 4.59 14.56 9.05
CA GLU A 70 4.67 15.98 8.72
C GLU A 70 4.15 16.87 9.85
N PHE A 71 3.29 16.35 10.74
CA PHE A 71 2.84 17.03 11.94
C PHE A 71 3.89 16.99 13.06
N VAL A 72 4.41 15.80 13.39
CA VAL A 72 5.34 15.60 14.52
C VAL A 72 6.76 16.05 14.19
N LYS A 73 7.19 15.87 12.95
CA LYS A 73 8.52 16.24 12.46
C LYS A 73 9.69 15.67 13.28
N ALA A 74 9.51 14.49 13.88
CA ALA A 74 10.51 13.88 14.75
C ALA A 74 11.82 13.57 13.99
N PRO A 75 13.00 13.92 14.55
CA PRO A 75 14.28 13.61 13.95
C PRO A 75 14.57 12.11 14.00
N ARG A 76 15.30 11.61 13.01
CA ARG A 76 15.78 10.22 12.96
C ARG A 76 16.99 10.03 13.89
N PRO A 77 17.32 8.79 14.27
CA PRO A 77 18.57 8.47 14.99
C PRO A 77 19.85 8.71 14.17
N ILE A 78 19.74 8.93 12.86
CA ILE A 78 20.86 9.15 11.95
C ILE A 78 21.70 10.36 12.39
N GLY A 79 23.01 10.16 12.53
CA GLY A 79 23.94 11.21 12.98
C GLY A 79 24.00 11.40 14.50
N THR A 80 23.26 10.62 15.29
CA THR A 80 23.39 10.62 16.75
C THR A 80 24.74 10.02 17.16
N ALA A 81 25.47 10.67 18.06
CA ALA A 81 26.79 10.23 18.51
C ALA A 81 26.77 8.78 19.04
N GLY A 82 27.67 7.94 18.51
CA GLY A 82 27.78 6.54 18.89
C GLY A 82 26.71 5.61 18.31
N LEU A 83 25.93 6.06 17.32
CA LEU A 83 25.03 5.22 16.52
C LEU A 83 25.45 5.25 15.05
N GLU A 84 25.47 4.08 14.44
CA GLU A 84 25.69 3.91 13.01
C GLU A 84 24.39 3.49 12.31
N SER A 85 24.08 4.15 11.20
CA SER A 85 22.90 3.85 10.39
C SER A 85 23.32 3.22 9.06
N LEU A 86 22.57 2.21 8.62
CA LEU A 86 22.69 1.60 7.31
C LEU A 86 21.59 2.13 6.39
N ARG A 87 21.81 2.11 5.07
CA ARG A 87 20.81 2.56 4.06
C ARG A 87 20.28 3.99 4.29
N VAL A 88 21.15 4.90 4.72
CA VAL A 88 20.80 6.30 4.99
C VAL A 88 20.17 7.00 3.78
N SER A 89 20.64 6.70 2.56
CA SER A 89 20.15 7.30 1.31
C SER A 89 18.66 7.06 1.03
N THR A 90 18.08 5.98 1.56
CA THR A 90 16.65 5.66 1.40
C THR A 90 15.80 6.05 2.62
N ALA A 91 16.44 6.54 3.69
CA ALA A 91 15.79 6.97 4.93
C ALA A 91 15.46 8.48 4.91
N THR A 92 14.72 8.93 3.90
CA THR A 92 14.33 10.33 3.74
C THR A 92 13.16 10.72 4.68
N GLY A 93 13.03 12.02 4.95
CA GLY A 93 11.93 12.58 5.76
C GLY A 93 11.99 12.25 7.25
N TYR A 94 10.90 12.53 7.98
CA TYR A 94 10.83 12.42 9.44
C TYR A 94 10.74 10.96 9.94
N SER A 95 11.11 10.75 11.21
CA SER A 95 11.21 9.42 11.80
C SER A 95 9.85 8.84 12.20
N PHE A 96 9.06 9.59 12.98
CA PHE A 96 7.86 9.09 13.64
C PHE A 96 6.59 9.23 12.79
N PRO A 97 5.73 8.19 12.68
CA PRO A 97 5.98 6.79 12.99
C PRO A 97 6.68 6.07 11.81
N SER A 98 7.19 4.86 12.02
CA SER A 98 7.91 4.12 10.97
C SER A 98 6.98 3.71 9.82
N GLY A 99 7.23 4.25 8.62
CA GLY A 99 6.40 3.98 7.43
C GLY A 99 6.54 2.55 6.90
N HIS A 100 7.74 1.96 6.93
CA HIS A 100 7.97 0.58 6.52
C HIS A 100 7.28 -0.39 7.47
N THR A 101 7.41 -0.15 8.78
CA THR A 101 6.73 -0.95 9.80
C THR A 101 5.21 -0.87 9.64
N GLN A 102 4.65 0.34 9.49
CA GLN A 102 3.21 0.51 9.31
C GLN A 102 2.72 -0.16 8.01
N THR A 103 3.47 -0.03 6.91
CA THR A 103 3.12 -0.65 5.61
C THR A 103 3.13 -2.18 5.69
N ALA A 104 4.19 -2.80 6.25
CA ALA A 104 4.22 -4.25 6.50
C ALA A 104 3.02 -4.68 7.35
N THR A 105 2.78 -3.96 8.43
CA THR A 105 1.69 -4.25 9.36
C THR A 105 0.35 -4.23 8.66
N THR A 106 0.07 -3.18 7.90
CA THR A 106 -1.17 -3.04 7.14
C THR A 106 -1.33 -4.14 6.10
N PHE A 107 -0.28 -4.41 5.32
CA PHE A 107 -0.30 -5.43 4.27
C PHE A 107 -0.58 -6.82 4.85
N TRP A 108 0.23 -7.28 5.81
CA TRP A 108 0.13 -8.62 6.36
C TRP A 108 -1.12 -8.82 7.24
N THR A 109 -1.54 -7.79 7.99
CA THR A 109 -2.81 -7.84 8.73
C THR A 109 -3.99 -7.94 7.77
N SER A 110 -3.95 -7.25 6.63
CA SER A 110 -4.97 -7.36 5.58
C SER A 110 -5.02 -8.78 5.02
N LEU A 111 -3.87 -9.39 4.69
CA LEU A 111 -3.82 -10.78 4.20
C LEU A 111 -4.33 -11.78 5.24
N ILE A 112 -3.99 -11.59 6.52
CA ILE A 112 -4.52 -12.41 7.62
C ILE A 112 -6.05 -12.33 7.68
N ILE A 113 -6.62 -11.12 7.61
CA ILE A 113 -8.07 -10.90 7.64
C ILE A 113 -8.77 -11.50 6.41
N ILE A 114 -8.15 -11.39 5.23
CA ILE A 114 -8.69 -11.87 3.95
C ILE A 114 -8.69 -13.39 3.89
N PHE A 115 -7.55 -14.03 4.17
CA PHE A 115 -7.38 -15.46 3.93
C PHE A 115 -7.71 -16.33 5.15
N ARG A 116 -7.46 -15.84 6.37
CA ARG A 116 -7.73 -16.56 7.64
C ARG A 116 -7.12 -17.98 7.72
N GLN A 117 -6.00 -18.21 7.03
CA GLN A 117 -5.31 -19.51 7.04
C GLN A 117 -4.22 -19.52 8.12
N LYS A 118 -4.07 -20.64 8.86
CA LYS A 118 -3.10 -20.76 9.97
C LYS A 118 -1.68 -20.32 9.59
N TRP A 119 -1.18 -20.75 8.42
CA TRP A 119 0.15 -20.36 7.96
C TRP A 119 0.27 -18.85 7.66
N MET A 120 -0.81 -18.17 7.28
CA MET A 120 -0.83 -16.73 7.05
C MET A 120 -0.69 -15.95 8.37
N TYR A 121 -1.25 -16.45 9.47
CA TYR A 121 -1.03 -15.86 10.80
C TYR A 121 0.45 -15.93 11.20
N ILE A 122 1.09 -17.09 10.97
CA ILE A 122 2.50 -17.30 11.29
C ILE A 122 3.38 -16.41 10.41
N LEU A 123 3.26 -16.55 9.08
CA LEU A 123 4.05 -15.78 8.12
C LEU A 123 3.83 -14.28 8.29
N GLY A 124 2.57 -13.84 8.41
CA GLY A 124 2.24 -12.44 8.63
C GLY A 124 2.84 -11.90 9.91
N SER A 125 2.75 -12.62 11.03
CA SER A 125 3.35 -12.17 12.30
C SER A 125 4.88 -12.07 12.21
N VAL A 126 5.53 -13.05 11.57
CA VAL A 126 6.98 -13.04 11.34
C VAL A 126 7.39 -11.83 10.49
N MET A 127 6.65 -11.53 9.42
CA MET A 127 6.96 -10.40 8.56
C MET A 127 6.71 -9.05 9.23
N ILE A 128 5.62 -8.91 10.01
CA ILE A 128 5.31 -7.68 10.75
C ILE A 128 6.40 -7.36 11.76
N LEU A 129 6.80 -8.37 12.56
CA LEU A 129 7.85 -8.22 13.57
C LEU A 129 9.22 -8.04 12.90
N GLY A 130 9.53 -8.87 11.91
CA GLY A 130 10.79 -8.86 11.19
C GLY A 130 11.07 -7.52 10.49
N VAL A 131 10.06 -6.93 9.84
CA VAL A 131 10.20 -5.59 9.25
C VAL A 131 10.38 -4.54 10.32
N GLY A 132 9.61 -4.57 11.42
CA GLY A 132 9.79 -3.63 12.52
C GLY A 132 11.20 -3.66 13.11
N VAL A 133 11.69 -4.87 13.40
CA VAL A 133 13.05 -5.10 13.89
C VAL A 133 14.11 -4.65 12.88
N SER A 134 13.89 -4.89 11.57
CA SER A 134 14.82 -4.42 10.53
C SER A 134 15.08 -2.91 10.60
N ARG A 135 14.08 -2.10 10.98
CA ARG A 135 14.23 -0.64 11.07
C ARG A 135 15.10 -0.20 12.26
N LEU A 136 15.05 -0.95 13.36
CA LEU A 136 15.93 -0.78 14.51
C LEU A 136 17.33 -1.29 14.19
N TYR A 137 17.41 -2.44 13.53
CA TYR A 137 18.67 -3.04 13.08
C TYR A 137 19.48 -2.13 12.16
N LEU A 138 18.81 -1.52 11.18
CA LEU A 138 19.42 -0.55 10.27
C LEU A 138 19.71 0.80 10.94
N GLY A 139 19.23 1.04 12.16
CA GLY A 139 19.50 2.27 12.92
C GLY A 139 18.88 3.51 12.28
N VAL A 140 17.72 3.39 11.63
CA VAL A 140 17.07 4.49 10.88
C VAL A 140 15.76 4.97 11.51
N HIS A 141 15.28 4.26 12.54
CA HIS A 141 14.10 4.61 13.32
C HIS A 141 14.34 4.34 14.80
N TRP A 142 13.64 5.09 15.63
CA TRP A 142 13.58 4.86 17.07
C TRP A 142 12.60 3.72 17.40
N PRO A 143 12.78 2.98 18.51
CA PRO A 143 11.82 1.97 18.99
C PRO A 143 10.38 2.46 19.05
N ILE A 144 10.13 3.69 19.51
CA ILE A 144 8.77 4.25 19.56
C ILE A 144 8.14 4.40 18.17
N ASP A 145 8.94 4.72 17.15
CA ASP A 145 8.44 4.83 15.76
C ASP A 145 7.93 3.49 15.26
N VAL A 146 8.60 2.40 15.63
CA VAL A 146 8.27 1.02 15.25
C VAL A 146 7.02 0.55 16.01
N ILE A 147 6.97 0.78 17.32
CA ILE A 147 5.80 0.42 18.16
C ILE A 147 4.55 1.12 17.64
N CYS A 148 4.60 2.43 17.40
CA CYS A 148 3.47 3.16 16.85
C CYS A 148 3.16 2.73 15.41
N GLY A 149 4.16 2.36 14.62
CA GLY A 149 3.97 1.77 13.29
C GLY A 149 3.14 0.48 13.33
N TRP A 150 3.42 -0.42 14.28
CA TRP A 150 2.62 -1.64 14.49
C TRP A 150 1.19 -1.30 14.96
N ILE A 151 1.05 -0.43 15.96
CA ILE A 151 -0.26 -0.05 16.52
C ILE A 151 -1.14 0.58 15.45
N PHE A 152 -0.65 1.61 14.76
CA PHE A 152 -1.41 2.31 13.73
C PHE A 152 -1.70 1.39 12.54
N GLY A 153 -0.73 0.58 12.12
CA GLY A 153 -0.91 -0.39 11.05
C GLY A 153 -2.06 -1.36 11.33
N ILE A 154 -2.12 -1.97 12.52
CA ILE A 154 -3.22 -2.87 12.89
C ILE A 154 -4.54 -2.10 13.01
N PHE A 155 -4.54 -1.03 13.81
CA PHE A 155 -5.75 -0.29 14.17
C PHE A 155 -6.48 0.24 12.95
N PHE A 156 -5.79 0.98 12.09
CA PHE A 156 -6.41 1.57 10.91
C PHE A 156 -6.74 0.54 9.84
N THR A 157 -5.98 -0.55 9.72
CA THR A 157 -6.33 -1.66 8.80
C THR A 157 -7.68 -2.26 9.14
N VAL A 158 -7.92 -2.57 10.42
CA VAL A 158 -9.21 -3.11 10.87
C VAL A 158 -10.34 -2.13 10.59
N ILE A 159 -10.13 -0.83 10.84
CA ILE A 159 -11.13 0.21 10.57
C ILE A 159 -11.45 0.30 9.08
N PHE A 160 -10.44 0.46 8.22
CA PHE A 160 -10.69 0.71 6.81
C PHE A 160 -11.21 -0.53 6.05
N ILE A 161 -10.81 -1.74 6.44
CA ILE A 161 -11.45 -2.96 5.91
C ILE A 161 -12.91 -3.04 6.33
N LYS A 162 -13.25 -2.71 7.58
CA LYS A 162 -14.65 -2.66 8.03
C LYS A 162 -15.46 -1.61 7.29
N ILE A 163 -14.92 -0.40 7.10
CA ILE A 163 -15.56 0.65 6.31
C ILE A 163 -15.81 0.15 4.89
N PHE A 164 -14.79 -0.43 4.25
CA PHE A 164 -14.94 -1.02 2.92
C PHE A 164 -16.03 -2.09 2.88
N ASP A 165 -16.06 -3.03 3.83
CA ASP A 165 -17.06 -4.10 3.86
C ASP A 165 -18.48 -3.55 4.04
N ILE A 166 -18.67 -2.50 4.85
CA ILE A 166 -19.96 -1.82 5.02
C ILE A 166 -20.38 -1.13 3.71
N VAL A 167 -19.45 -0.42 3.07
CA VAL A 167 -19.71 0.27 1.80
C VAL A 167 -20.05 -0.72 0.70
N ASP A 168 -19.25 -1.78 0.56
CA ASP A 168 -19.42 -2.75 -0.51
C ASP A 168 -20.74 -3.52 -0.38
N LYS A 169 -21.12 -3.86 0.86
CA LYS A 169 -22.39 -4.54 1.15
C LYS A 169 -23.61 -3.65 0.91
N ASN A 170 -23.57 -2.40 1.38
CA ASN A 170 -24.74 -1.52 1.38
C ASN A 170 -24.77 -0.52 0.21
N LYS A 171 -23.72 -0.50 -0.62
CA LYS A 171 -23.49 0.49 -1.69
C LYS A 171 -23.59 1.94 -1.20
N ASN A 172 -23.21 2.18 0.06
CA ASN A 172 -23.29 3.49 0.69
C ASN A 172 -22.02 4.33 0.41
N TYR A 173 -21.91 4.84 -0.81
CA TYR A 173 -20.75 5.65 -1.21
C TYR A 173 -20.59 6.96 -0.42
N LYS A 174 -21.65 7.46 0.23
CA LYS A 174 -21.58 8.64 1.11
C LYS A 174 -20.59 8.41 2.26
N LEU A 175 -20.50 7.17 2.78
CA LEU A 175 -19.54 6.84 3.83
C LEU A 175 -18.08 6.99 3.36
N LEU A 176 -17.78 6.68 2.09
CA LEU A 176 -16.45 6.91 1.52
C LEU A 176 -16.13 8.41 1.39
N LEU A 177 -17.11 9.23 1.01
CA LEU A 177 -16.93 10.68 0.92
C LEU A 177 -16.75 11.30 2.32
N LEU A 178 -17.52 10.85 3.32
CA LEU A 178 -17.37 11.28 4.71
C LEU A 178 -16.00 10.88 5.29
N MET A 179 -15.48 9.71 4.90
CA MET A 179 -14.15 9.26 5.31
C MET A 179 -13.03 10.23 4.85
N LEU A 180 -13.23 11.00 3.77
CA LEU A 180 -12.25 11.98 3.29
C LEU A 180 -12.19 13.25 4.17
N MET A 181 -13.28 13.60 4.87
CA MET A 181 -13.37 14.84 5.65
C MET A 181 -12.25 15.02 6.69
N PRO A 182 -11.93 14.05 7.56
CA PRO A 182 -10.82 14.21 8.51
C PRO A 182 -9.48 14.47 7.81
N PHE A 183 -9.24 13.85 6.64
CA PHE A 183 -8.02 14.09 5.88
C PHE A 183 -7.98 15.50 5.28
N ILE A 184 -9.11 16.00 4.76
CA ILE A 184 -9.23 17.35 4.23
C ILE A 184 -8.96 18.38 5.32
N ILE A 185 -9.57 18.22 6.51
CA ILE A 185 -9.33 19.10 7.66
C ILE A 185 -7.84 19.10 8.02
N PHE A 186 -7.20 17.93 7.98
CA PHE A 186 -5.79 17.79 8.33
C PHE A 186 -4.83 18.45 7.34
N ILE A 187 -5.24 18.70 6.08
CA ILE A 187 -4.47 19.51 5.12
C ILE A 187 -4.17 20.90 5.70
N PHE A 188 -5.17 21.54 6.31
CA PHE A 188 -5.04 22.89 6.85
C PHE A 188 -4.18 22.94 8.12
N ILE A 189 -4.04 21.82 8.83
CA ILE A 189 -3.21 21.69 10.02
C ILE A 189 -1.75 21.48 9.62
N VAL A 190 -1.50 20.50 8.75
CA VAL A 190 -0.13 20.07 8.43
C VAL A 190 0.54 20.96 7.39
N LYS A 191 -0.21 21.47 6.40
CA LYS A 191 0.29 22.31 5.30
C LYS A 191 1.54 21.75 4.63
N SER A 192 1.55 20.44 4.33
CA SER A 192 2.68 19.75 3.71
C SER A 192 2.33 19.28 2.30
N GLU A 193 3.24 19.55 1.36
CA GLU A 193 3.14 19.07 -0.02
C GLU A 193 3.13 17.53 -0.09
N SER A 194 3.98 16.86 0.70
CA SER A 194 4.02 15.40 0.79
C SER A 194 2.66 14.83 1.21
N TYR A 195 2.02 15.46 2.20
CA TYR A 195 0.69 15.05 2.66
C TYR A 195 -0.37 15.23 1.58
N ILE A 196 -0.43 16.41 0.95
CA ILE A 196 -1.40 16.74 -0.10
C ILE A 196 -1.24 15.79 -1.29
N LYS A 197 -0.01 15.52 -1.71
CA LYS A 197 0.31 14.57 -2.80
C LYS A 197 -0.24 13.16 -2.50
N ILE A 198 0.02 12.63 -1.31
CA ILE A 198 -0.45 11.28 -0.92
C ILE A 198 -1.96 11.27 -0.70
N PHE A 199 -2.56 12.36 -0.22
CA PHE A 199 -4.02 12.51 -0.15
C PHE A 199 -4.68 12.42 -1.53
N GLY A 200 -4.01 12.88 -2.59
CA GLY A 200 -4.44 12.67 -3.99
C GLY A 200 -4.68 11.19 -4.31
N LEU A 201 -3.80 10.27 -3.88
CA LEU A 201 -4.01 8.82 -4.06
C LEU A 201 -5.31 8.35 -3.41
N LEU A 202 -5.62 8.84 -2.21
CA LEU A 202 -6.83 8.44 -1.49
C LEU A 202 -8.10 8.92 -2.19
N VAL A 203 -8.12 10.17 -2.67
CA VAL A 203 -9.23 10.70 -3.46
C VAL A 203 -9.40 9.88 -4.75
N GLY A 204 -8.29 9.58 -5.43
CA GLY A 204 -8.29 8.75 -6.63
C GLY A 204 -8.78 7.32 -6.39
N LEU A 205 -8.42 6.69 -5.26
CA LEU A 205 -8.95 5.39 -4.84
C LEU A 205 -10.47 5.45 -4.63
N VAL A 206 -10.97 6.44 -3.89
CA VAL A 206 -12.41 6.57 -3.59
C VAL A 206 -13.21 6.79 -4.87
N LEU A 207 -12.82 7.76 -5.70
CA LEU A 207 -13.49 8.04 -6.98
C LEU A 207 -13.37 6.85 -7.94
N GLY A 208 -12.17 6.25 -8.03
CA GLY A 208 -11.93 5.06 -8.84
C GLY A 208 -12.82 3.89 -8.43
N TYR A 209 -12.95 3.60 -7.14
CA TYR A 209 -13.84 2.54 -6.65
C TYR A 209 -15.31 2.82 -6.99
N ILE A 210 -15.79 4.06 -6.80
CA ILE A 210 -17.17 4.44 -7.14
C ILE A 210 -17.42 4.27 -8.64
N ILE A 211 -16.49 4.71 -9.49
CA ILE A 211 -16.61 4.57 -10.94
C ILE A 211 -16.60 3.09 -11.33
N GLU A 212 -15.68 2.32 -10.75
CA GLU A 212 -15.52 0.92 -11.04
C GLU A 212 -16.77 0.12 -10.66
N ASP A 213 -17.30 0.30 -9.45
CA ASP A 213 -18.43 -0.48 -8.93
C ASP A 213 -19.76 -0.15 -9.64
N ASN A 214 -19.96 1.11 -10.05
CA ASN A 214 -21.19 1.53 -10.73
C ASN A 214 -21.18 1.29 -12.24
N PHE A 215 -20.06 1.54 -12.92
CA PHE A 215 -20.02 1.60 -14.38
C PHE A 215 -19.20 0.48 -15.02
N ILE A 216 -18.02 0.17 -14.48
CA ILE A 216 -17.10 -0.77 -15.13
C ILE A 216 -17.49 -2.21 -14.81
N LYS A 217 -17.69 -2.53 -13.52
CA LYS A 217 -18.05 -3.87 -13.04
C LYS A 217 -17.09 -4.93 -13.55
N PHE A 218 -15.79 -4.68 -13.43
CA PHE A 218 -14.75 -5.64 -13.75
C PHE A 218 -14.87 -6.85 -12.82
N ASN A 219 -14.55 -8.04 -13.32
CA ASN A 219 -14.49 -9.26 -12.53
C ASN A 219 -13.16 -9.95 -12.78
N THR A 220 -12.59 -10.55 -11.75
CA THR A 220 -11.39 -11.40 -11.89
C THR A 220 -11.74 -12.88 -11.87
N ILE A 221 -12.92 -13.23 -11.36
CA ILE A 221 -13.38 -14.61 -11.25
C ILE A 221 -14.09 -14.95 -12.56
N VAL A 222 -13.58 -15.95 -13.27
CA VAL A 222 -14.20 -16.48 -14.48
C VAL A 222 -15.59 -17.04 -14.11
N ASP A 223 -16.65 -16.47 -14.68
CA ASP A 223 -18.01 -16.94 -14.48
C ASP A 223 -18.24 -18.21 -15.33
N TYR A 224 -17.77 -19.36 -14.83
CA TYR A 224 -17.80 -20.64 -15.54
C TYR A 224 -19.20 -21.07 -16.02
N LYS A 225 -20.27 -20.53 -15.41
CA LYS A 225 -21.66 -20.80 -15.82
C LYS A 225 -22.00 -20.27 -17.22
N LYS A 226 -21.30 -19.26 -17.74
CA LYS A 226 -21.53 -18.75 -19.11
C LYS A 226 -20.79 -19.55 -20.19
N GLN A 227 -19.72 -20.26 -19.83
CA GLN A 227 -18.87 -21.01 -20.78
C GLN A 227 -19.35 -22.45 -21.00
N ALA A 228 -20.19 -23.00 -20.11
CA ALA A 228 -20.77 -24.34 -20.24
C ALA A 228 -21.66 -24.54 -21.50
N ASN A 229 -22.03 -23.47 -22.20
CA ASN A 229 -22.77 -23.55 -23.47
C ASN A 229 -21.86 -23.59 -24.71
N PHE A 230 -20.54 -23.48 -24.56
CA PHE A 230 -19.59 -23.60 -25.67
C PHE A 230 -18.63 -24.76 -25.41
N SER A 231 -18.96 -25.89 -26.03
CA SER A 231 -18.06 -27.03 -26.22
C SER A 231 -16.67 -26.57 -26.68
N SER A 232 -15.64 -26.81 -25.88
CA SER A 232 -14.29 -27.15 -26.35
C SER A 232 -13.36 -27.47 -25.18
N ASN A 233 -12.45 -28.43 -25.43
CA ASN A 233 -11.33 -28.86 -24.58
C ASN A 233 -10.32 -27.72 -24.33
N VAL A 234 -10.71 -26.68 -23.61
CA VAL A 234 -9.79 -25.64 -23.14
C VAL A 234 -9.32 -26.01 -21.74
N ASP A 235 -8.00 -26.18 -21.58
CA ASP A 235 -7.36 -26.29 -20.26
C ASP A 235 -7.60 -24.98 -19.49
N THR A 236 -8.69 -24.95 -18.74
CA THR A 236 -9.29 -23.75 -18.13
C THR A 236 -8.34 -23.02 -17.19
N ASN A 237 -7.44 -23.74 -16.53
CA ASN A 237 -6.45 -23.17 -15.63
C ASN A 237 -5.34 -22.45 -16.42
N LYS A 238 -4.95 -22.98 -17.59
CA LYS A 238 -3.94 -22.36 -18.45
C LYS A 238 -4.45 -21.04 -19.05
N ASP A 239 -5.70 -20.99 -19.51
CA ASP A 239 -6.31 -19.75 -20.04
C ASP A 239 -6.39 -18.64 -18.96
N TYR A 240 -6.78 -19.01 -17.73
CA TYR A 240 -6.81 -18.09 -16.60
C TYR A 240 -5.43 -17.49 -16.27
N ILE A 241 -4.39 -18.33 -16.22
CA ILE A 241 -3.02 -17.90 -15.93
C ILE A 241 -2.51 -16.96 -17.03
N VAL A 242 -2.76 -17.31 -18.29
CA VAL A 242 -2.36 -16.48 -19.45
C VAL A 242 -3.07 -15.12 -19.40
N LYS A 243 -4.39 -15.09 -19.19
CA LYS A 243 -5.15 -13.83 -19.02
C LYS A 243 -4.64 -13.01 -17.85
N SER A 244 -4.34 -13.64 -16.72
CA SER A 244 -3.78 -12.98 -15.54
C SER A 244 -2.41 -12.34 -15.83
N ALA A 245 -1.55 -13.05 -16.55
CA ALA A 245 -0.26 -12.50 -16.98
C ALA A 245 -0.44 -11.29 -17.91
N TYR A 246 -1.35 -11.36 -18.89
CA TYR A 246 -1.68 -10.23 -19.76
C TYR A 246 -2.24 -9.03 -18.97
N ARG A 247 -3.19 -9.26 -18.05
CA ARG A 247 -3.73 -8.21 -17.18
C ARG A 247 -2.61 -7.53 -16.40
N PHE A 248 -1.71 -8.31 -15.78
CA PHE A 248 -0.61 -7.75 -15.00
C PHE A 248 0.33 -6.90 -15.87
N ILE A 249 0.84 -7.46 -16.96
CA ILE A 249 1.80 -6.78 -17.85
C ILE A 249 1.18 -5.51 -18.43
N LEU A 250 -0.03 -5.62 -19.00
CA LEU A 250 -0.70 -4.50 -19.63
C LEU A 250 -1.07 -3.44 -18.58
N GLY A 251 -1.61 -3.85 -17.43
CA GLY A 251 -2.01 -2.92 -16.37
C GLY A 251 -0.83 -2.14 -15.79
N ILE A 252 0.31 -2.79 -15.55
CA ILE A 252 1.54 -2.11 -15.10
C ILE A 252 2.08 -1.18 -16.19
N PHE A 253 2.13 -1.66 -17.45
CA PHE A 253 2.62 -0.87 -18.57
C PHE A 253 1.80 0.42 -18.77
N THR A 254 0.47 0.32 -18.82
CA THR A 254 -0.39 1.49 -19.04
C THR A 254 -0.43 2.40 -17.82
N LEU A 255 -0.40 1.86 -16.60
CA LEU A 255 -0.29 2.68 -15.38
C LEU A 255 1.01 3.48 -15.36
N LEU A 256 2.13 2.86 -15.74
CA LEU A 256 3.42 3.54 -15.85
C LEU A 256 3.39 4.60 -16.95
N LEU A 257 2.81 4.29 -18.11
CA LEU A 257 2.65 5.24 -19.21
C LEU A 257 1.84 6.47 -18.78
N VAL A 258 0.72 6.28 -18.08
CA VAL A 258 -0.09 7.37 -17.52
C VAL A 258 0.73 8.20 -16.53
N TYR A 259 1.43 7.56 -15.59
CA TYR A 259 2.27 8.28 -14.63
C TYR A 259 3.38 9.11 -15.31
N LEU A 260 4.11 8.52 -16.26
CA LEU A 260 5.19 9.20 -16.98
C LEU A 260 4.66 10.35 -17.84
N THR A 261 3.53 10.15 -18.51
CA THR A 261 2.88 11.20 -19.32
C THR A 261 2.47 12.36 -18.44
N LEU A 262 1.79 12.10 -17.32
CA LEU A 262 1.39 13.15 -16.37
C LEU A 262 2.60 13.83 -15.72
N LYS A 263 3.70 13.11 -15.49
CA LYS A 263 4.95 13.70 -14.99
C LYS A 263 5.59 14.63 -16.02
N TYR A 264 5.53 14.28 -17.31
CA TYR A 264 6.09 15.08 -18.39
C TYR A 264 5.29 16.36 -18.66
N ILE A 265 3.95 16.29 -18.64
CA ILE A 265 3.09 17.43 -19.04
C ILE A 265 2.72 18.37 -17.87
N MET A 266 2.70 17.88 -16.63
CA MET A 266 2.25 18.67 -15.49
C MET A 266 3.43 19.27 -14.70
N PRO A 267 3.37 20.55 -14.31
CA PRO A 267 4.40 21.18 -13.47
C PRO A 267 4.67 20.46 -12.14
N GLU A 268 5.86 20.66 -11.58
CA GLU A 268 6.23 20.18 -10.24
C GLU A 268 5.80 21.21 -9.17
N ASN A 269 4.53 21.18 -8.78
CA ASN A 269 4.03 21.92 -7.63
C ASN A 269 2.95 21.14 -6.87
N THR A 270 2.58 21.61 -5.68
CA THR A 270 1.63 20.95 -4.79
C THR A 270 0.31 20.56 -5.45
N LEU A 271 -0.30 21.47 -6.24
CA LEU A 271 -1.59 21.23 -6.88
C LEU A 271 -1.49 20.16 -7.97
N PHE A 272 -0.51 20.28 -8.86
CA PHE A 272 -0.32 19.28 -9.93
C PHE A 272 0.18 17.94 -9.38
N ASN A 273 0.93 17.94 -8.28
CA ASN A 273 1.30 16.71 -7.57
C ASN A 273 0.05 16.01 -7.00
N PHE A 274 -0.89 16.75 -6.41
CA PHE A 274 -2.19 16.20 -5.99
C PHE A 274 -2.95 15.59 -7.18
N ILE A 275 -3.12 16.37 -8.26
CA ILE A 275 -3.87 15.94 -9.46
C ILE A 275 -3.22 14.70 -10.08
N ARG A 276 -1.89 14.68 -10.24
CA ARG A 276 -1.15 13.56 -10.82
C ARG A 276 -1.41 12.27 -10.05
N TYR A 277 -1.27 12.30 -8.72
CA TYR A 277 -1.45 11.12 -7.89
C TYR A 277 -2.92 10.69 -7.80
N LEU A 278 -3.87 11.64 -7.84
CA LEU A 278 -5.30 11.35 -7.99
C LEU A 278 -5.58 10.57 -9.28
N ILE A 279 -5.13 11.09 -10.43
CA ILE A 279 -5.38 10.44 -11.73
C ILE A 279 -4.71 9.07 -11.78
N VAL A 280 -3.49 8.93 -11.29
CA VAL A 280 -2.78 7.63 -11.27
C VAL A 280 -3.56 6.59 -10.45
N SER A 281 -4.01 6.95 -9.25
CA SER A 281 -4.78 6.01 -8.41
C SER A 281 -6.17 5.72 -9.00
N LEU A 282 -6.84 6.72 -9.56
CA LEU A 282 -8.13 6.54 -10.24
C LEU A 282 -7.97 5.62 -11.45
N TYR A 283 -6.93 5.83 -12.26
CA TYR A 283 -6.64 5.01 -13.42
C TYR A 283 -6.30 3.57 -13.01
N ALA A 284 -5.51 3.35 -11.96
CA ALA A 284 -5.21 2.00 -11.47
C ALA A 284 -6.48 1.22 -11.03
N VAL A 285 -7.44 1.91 -10.41
CA VAL A 285 -8.65 1.30 -9.84
C VAL A 285 -9.80 1.21 -10.85
N ALA A 286 -9.92 2.15 -11.78
CA ALA A 286 -11.01 2.19 -12.76
C ALA A 286 -10.48 2.09 -14.20
N GLY A 287 -9.53 2.93 -14.58
CA GLY A 287 -9.04 2.98 -15.96
C GLY A 287 -8.46 1.65 -16.48
N VAL A 288 -7.61 0.99 -15.70
CA VAL A 288 -7.02 -0.31 -16.04
C VAL A 288 -8.10 -1.40 -16.13
N PRO A 289 -9.01 -1.57 -15.15
CA PRO A 289 -10.16 -2.46 -15.30
C PRO A 289 -11.08 -2.17 -16.50
N ALA A 290 -11.32 -0.90 -16.82
CA ALA A 290 -12.08 -0.52 -18.01
C ALA A 290 -11.38 -0.96 -19.30
N LEU A 291 -10.05 -0.76 -19.37
CA LEU A 291 -9.23 -1.24 -20.47
C LEU A 291 -9.36 -2.75 -20.62
N PHE A 292 -9.23 -3.52 -19.53
CA PHE A 292 -9.38 -4.98 -19.55
C PHE A 292 -10.73 -5.41 -20.13
N LYS A 293 -11.83 -4.74 -19.77
CA LYS A 293 -13.15 -5.03 -20.35
C LYS A 293 -13.23 -4.75 -21.85
N ILE A 294 -12.66 -3.63 -22.30
CA ILE A 294 -12.66 -3.26 -23.73
C ILE A 294 -11.98 -4.34 -24.58
N ILE A 295 -10.89 -4.90 -24.08
CA ILE A 295 -10.11 -5.93 -24.78
C ILE A 295 -10.48 -7.37 -24.37
N LYS A 296 -11.60 -7.56 -23.65
CA LYS A 296 -12.14 -8.86 -23.22
C LYS A 296 -11.15 -9.71 -22.41
N LEU A 297 -10.42 -9.05 -21.53
CA LEU A 297 -9.56 -9.69 -20.54
C LEU A 297 -10.27 -9.97 -19.22
N ASP A 298 -11.52 -9.60 -18.97
CA ASP A 298 -12.26 -9.86 -17.71
C ASP A 298 -12.74 -11.30 -17.51
#